data_AF-A0A3P3ZDE9-F1
#
_entry.id   AF-A0A3P3ZDE9-F1
#
_cell.length_a   1.000
_cell.length_b   1.000
_cell.length_c   1.000
_cell.angle_alpha   90.00
_cell.angle_beta   90.00
_cell.angle_gamma   90.00
#
_symmetry.space_group_name_H-M   'P 1'
#
loop_
_entity.id
_entity.type
_entity.pdbx_description
1 polymer ?
#
loop_
_entity_poly.entity_id
_entity_poly.type
_entity_poly.pdbx_seq_one_letter_code
_entity_poly.pdbx_strand_id
1 'polypeptide(L)'
;MRFRRPRWLCGGSSTKSKARKRYLQTKVHKFKYGGPAVKGDCYPLFEDGRCYRVEVDKRKWFLYNDTLDMEMHIIFTFHKTTAVYKTAHGRTKVRTTPAGGTECTVVVYPLETLPYVKFAEKTQIMYSATRTSRGLDPNYIERINREAKAKCLSETQKVAGVAGVSHDEEELLYRCRKSNIPYVDMSFHPSQASLQRPHDKNSVANMTSITWRRPKDYIPAMAHKEIKLFRHGVDADDIEQGHLGDCWLMCSIAVVAESKTMVKDIFRHPVSRSKRLKEEQAGGYRVYLNKNGWFCNVIVDSYLPTYNGVVYFARSAGDPYELWVSLLEKAYAKIHGSYASIIGGNPLHALQDLTGFPVYAFTKTWRAAANEEEVASQFFKDLLRYRKSGYLISISTPGKDTSAYNVDSRTSNEASLEARYKAAGLNTGHSYSVLKVRQFLIPRVKLLKIRNPWGTGDEWTGAWGKNSDKWQKHLLVRRSCKPSKVSDGTFWMEWRDAVQFFEGGGVCMVKKSWFQYRFPGSFVGIIPPWCSGSNSRRGRRFSSPYPRKTAACGVPGTRRSCTRGCSSA
;
A
#
# COMPACT_ATOMS: atom_id res chain seq x y z
N MET A 1 -8.57 23.35 -7.61
CA MET A 1 -8.37 22.63 -8.89
C MET A 1 -9.72 22.32 -9.52
N ARG A 2 -10.01 22.84 -10.72
CA ARG A 2 -11.08 22.29 -11.57
C ARG A 2 -10.56 20.95 -12.11
N PHE A 3 -11.13 19.85 -11.64
CA PHE A 3 -10.82 18.51 -12.14
C PHE A 3 -11.11 18.46 -13.64
N ARG A 4 -10.05 18.37 -14.46
CA ARG A 4 -10.20 18.03 -15.88
C ARG A 4 -10.69 16.58 -15.95
N ARG A 5 -11.91 16.40 -16.44
CA ARG A 5 -12.44 15.11 -16.88
C ARG A 5 -11.42 14.45 -17.83
N PRO A 6 -11.09 13.16 -17.67
CA PRO A 6 -10.34 12.47 -18.69
C PRO A 6 -11.24 12.40 -19.94
N ARG A 7 -10.79 13.00 -21.05
CA ARG A 7 -11.35 12.71 -22.37
C ARG A 7 -10.91 11.29 -22.73
N TRP A 8 -11.74 10.31 -22.37
CA TRP A 8 -11.67 8.98 -22.95
C TRP A 8 -12.14 9.10 -24.39
N LEU A 9 -11.24 8.85 -25.33
CA LEU A 9 -11.61 8.62 -26.73
C LEU A 9 -12.53 7.40 -26.76
N CYS A 10 -13.82 7.63 -27.01
CA CYS A 10 -14.81 6.58 -27.24
C CYS A 10 -14.50 5.87 -28.57
N GLY A 11 -13.56 4.92 -28.54
CA GLY A 11 -13.39 3.92 -29.58
C GLY A 11 -14.24 2.70 -29.25
N GLY A 12 -15.53 2.73 -29.60
CA GLY A 12 -16.38 1.55 -29.53
C GLY A 12 -15.97 0.52 -30.59
N SER A 13 -15.09 -0.41 -30.27
CA SER A 13 -14.78 -1.52 -31.18
C SER A 13 -15.82 -2.63 -31.01
N SER A 14 -16.87 -2.60 -31.84
CA SER A 14 -17.77 -3.74 -32.05
C SER A 14 -17.14 -4.70 -33.05
N THR A 15 -16.43 -5.73 -32.59
CA THR A 15 -16.01 -6.83 -33.48
C THR A 15 -17.15 -7.85 -33.60
N LYS A 16 -18.00 -7.71 -34.62
CA LYS A 16 -18.89 -8.78 -35.09
C LYS A 16 -18.08 -9.76 -35.94
N SER A 17 -17.46 -10.75 -35.31
CA SER A 17 -16.79 -11.85 -36.02
C SER A 17 -17.82 -12.89 -36.48
N LYS A 18 -18.24 -12.82 -37.76
CA LYS A 18 -18.86 -13.95 -38.48
C LYS A 18 -17.76 -14.77 -39.17
N ALA A 19 -17.14 -15.70 -38.44
CA ALA A 19 -16.38 -16.81 -39.02
C ALA A 19 -16.19 -17.93 -37.99
N ARG A 20 -16.55 -19.17 -38.34
CA ARG A 20 -16.30 -20.40 -37.56
C ARG A 20 -14.79 -20.70 -37.54
N LYS A 21 -13.97 -19.92 -36.81
CA LYS A 21 -12.65 -20.38 -36.37
C LYS A 21 -12.81 -21.00 -34.98
N ARG A 22 -12.45 -22.28 -34.86
CA ARG A 22 -12.26 -22.96 -33.58
C ARG A 22 -11.18 -22.17 -32.84
N TYR A 23 -11.59 -21.24 -31.98
CA TYR A 23 -10.66 -20.47 -31.15
C TYR A 23 -9.96 -21.51 -30.26
N LEU A 24 -8.74 -21.91 -30.62
CA LEU A 24 -7.87 -22.72 -29.78
C LEU A 24 -7.52 -21.84 -28.58
N GLN A 25 -8.36 -21.88 -27.56
CA GLN A 25 -8.09 -21.14 -26.33
C GLN A 25 -6.97 -21.87 -25.60
N THR A 26 -5.80 -21.22 -25.52
CA THR A 26 -4.69 -21.71 -24.71
C THR A 26 -5.05 -21.58 -23.24
N LYS A 27 -4.77 -22.63 -22.47
CA LYS A 27 -4.93 -22.65 -21.02
C LYS A 27 -3.97 -21.63 -20.39
N VAL A 28 -4.46 -20.86 -19.41
CA VAL A 28 -3.67 -19.84 -18.71
C VAL A 28 -3.64 -20.12 -17.21
N HIS A 29 -2.52 -19.78 -16.58
CA HIS A 29 -2.29 -19.95 -15.14
C HIS A 29 -1.84 -18.67 -14.43
N LYS A 30 -1.63 -17.58 -15.19
CA LYS A 30 -1.23 -16.28 -14.65
C LYS A 30 -2.41 -15.32 -14.75
N PHE A 31 -2.69 -14.66 -13.64
CA PHE A 31 -3.76 -13.68 -13.49
C PHE A 31 -3.16 -12.39 -12.95
N LYS A 32 -3.86 -11.29 -13.17
CA LYS A 32 -3.48 -9.99 -12.64
C LYS A 32 -3.82 -9.86 -11.16
N TYR A 33 -4.95 -10.41 -10.68
CA TYR A 33 -5.46 -10.20 -9.31
C TYR A 33 -5.82 -11.49 -8.55
N GLY A 34 -4.84 -12.33 -8.26
CA GLY A 34 -4.98 -13.53 -7.42
C GLY A 34 -5.74 -14.70 -8.06
N GLY A 35 -6.38 -14.47 -9.20
CA GLY A 35 -7.06 -15.49 -9.98
C GLY A 35 -8.45 -15.89 -9.46
N PRO A 36 -9.09 -16.86 -10.12
CA PRO A 36 -10.44 -17.28 -9.77
C PRO A 36 -10.49 -17.96 -8.41
N ALA A 37 -11.60 -17.77 -7.71
CA ALA A 37 -11.91 -18.36 -6.41
C ALA A 37 -12.05 -19.89 -6.45
N VAL A 38 -12.10 -20.49 -7.64
CA VAL A 38 -12.21 -21.94 -7.85
C VAL A 38 -11.04 -22.45 -8.68
N LYS A 39 -10.54 -23.64 -8.35
CA LYS A 39 -9.48 -24.30 -9.13
C LYS A 39 -10.09 -24.97 -10.36
N GLY A 40 -9.55 -24.66 -11.52
CA GLY A 40 -10.01 -25.23 -12.79
C GLY A 40 -9.15 -24.77 -13.97
N ASP A 41 -9.48 -25.28 -15.14
CA ASP A 41 -8.79 -24.93 -16.37
C ASP A 41 -9.30 -23.58 -16.87
N CYS A 42 -8.40 -22.60 -16.95
CA CYS A 42 -8.75 -21.22 -17.21
C CYS A 42 -8.45 -20.83 -18.65
N TYR A 43 -9.43 -20.21 -19.32
CA TYR A 43 -9.38 -19.83 -20.71
C TYR A 43 -9.75 -18.35 -20.86
N PRO A 44 -8.89 -17.50 -21.45
CA PRO A 44 -9.19 -16.08 -21.62
C PRO A 44 -10.37 -15.89 -22.59
N LEU A 45 -11.28 -15.00 -22.23
CA LEU A 45 -12.44 -14.62 -23.04
C LEU A 45 -12.19 -13.38 -23.89
N PHE A 46 -11.19 -12.59 -23.52
CA PHE A 46 -10.66 -11.42 -24.23
C PHE A 46 -9.18 -11.62 -24.49
N GLU A 47 -8.65 -11.01 -25.56
CA GLU A 47 -7.25 -11.16 -25.99
C GLU A 47 -6.24 -10.65 -24.95
N ASP A 48 -6.61 -9.64 -24.18
CA ASP A 48 -5.78 -9.04 -23.14
C ASP A 48 -5.90 -9.71 -21.76
N GLY A 49 -6.68 -10.79 -21.66
CA GLY A 49 -6.81 -11.54 -20.41
C GLY A 49 -7.63 -10.84 -19.31
N ARG A 50 -8.52 -9.90 -19.64
CA ARG A 50 -9.33 -9.22 -18.60
C ARG A 50 -10.45 -10.06 -17.98
N CYS A 51 -10.84 -11.18 -18.60
CA CYS A 51 -11.89 -12.07 -18.09
C CYS A 51 -11.66 -13.50 -18.59
N TYR A 52 -11.99 -14.48 -17.75
CA TYR A 52 -11.68 -15.88 -17.97
C TYR A 52 -12.92 -16.76 -17.79
N ARG A 53 -13.03 -17.80 -18.61
CA ARG A 53 -13.85 -18.97 -18.33
C ARG A 53 -13.01 -19.96 -17.56
N VAL A 54 -13.55 -20.46 -16.45
CA VAL A 54 -12.89 -21.46 -15.60
C VAL A 54 -13.70 -22.75 -15.64
N GLU A 55 -13.08 -23.81 -16.13
CA GLU A 55 -13.69 -25.12 -16.25
C GLU A 55 -13.32 -26.00 -15.06
N VAL A 56 -14.34 -26.46 -14.34
CA VAL A 56 -14.20 -27.28 -13.14
C VAL A 56 -14.83 -28.63 -13.40
N ASP A 57 -14.07 -29.70 -13.15
CA ASP A 57 -14.46 -31.11 -13.30
C ASP A 57 -15.03 -31.46 -14.68
N LYS A 58 -14.68 -30.70 -15.73
CA LYS A 58 -15.24 -30.80 -17.11
C LYS A 58 -16.78 -30.66 -17.20
N ARG A 59 -17.45 -30.27 -16.11
CA ARG A 59 -18.91 -30.27 -15.99
C ARG A 59 -19.50 -28.93 -15.57
N LYS A 60 -18.68 -28.04 -15.03
CA LYS A 60 -19.12 -26.75 -14.52
C LYS A 60 -18.24 -25.66 -15.09
N TRP A 61 -18.87 -24.60 -15.57
CA TRP A 61 -18.16 -23.40 -15.97
C TRP A 61 -18.42 -22.29 -14.96
N PHE A 62 -17.37 -21.58 -14.63
CA PHE A 62 -17.38 -20.33 -13.90
C PHE A 62 -16.81 -19.23 -14.80
N LEU A 63 -17.10 -18.00 -14.45
CA LEU A 63 -16.50 -16.83 -15.06
C LEU A 63 -15.76 -16.04 -14.00
N TYR A 64 -14.59 -15.54 -14.33
CA TYR A 64 -13.77 -14.72 -13.44
C TYR A 64 -13.39 -13.42 -14.13
N ASN A 65 -13.73 -12.30 -13.50
CA ASN A 65 -13.37 -10.97 -13.97
C ASN A 65 -12.08 -10.50 -13.27
N ASP A 66 -11.01 -10.35 -14.02
CA ASP A 66 -9.67 -10.01 -13.53
C ASP A 66 -9.39 -8.51 -13.67
N THR A 67 -10.40 -7.69 -13.35
CA THR A 67 -10.35 -6.22 -13.39
C THR A 67 -10.84 -5.62 -12.08
N LEU A 68 -10.58 -4.32 -11.89
CA LEU A 68 -10.98 -3.56 -10.69
C LEU A 68 -12.14 -2.59 -10.96
N ASP A 69 -12.42 -2.27 -12.23
CA ASP A 69 -13.19 -1.10 -12.63
C ASP A 69 -14.15 -1.35 -13.80
N MET A 70 -14.20 -2.58 -14.32
CA MET A 70 -15.04 -2.95 -15.44
C MET A 70 -15.98 -4.09 -15.10
N GLU A 71 -17.16 -4.05 -15.70
CA GLU A 71 -18.09 -5.19 -15.70
C GLU A 71 -18.07 -5.91 -17.05
N MET A 72 -18.14 -7.24 -16.99
CA MET A 72 -18.02 -8.12 -18.14
C MET A 72 -19.39 -8.67 -18.50
N HIS A 73 -19.85 -8.37 -19.71
CA HIS A 73 -21.11 -8.84 -20.27
C HIS A 73 -20.83 -10.03 -21.15
N ILE A 74 -21.21 -11.20 -20.66
CA ILE A 74 -20.84 -12.49 -21.25
C ILE A 74 -22.10 -13.22 -21.68
N ILE A 75 -22.15 -13.55 -22.97
CA ILE A 75 -23.23 -14.32 -23.59
C ILE A 75 -22.60 -15.55 -24.24
N PHE A 76 -23.01 -16.74 -23.82
CA PHE A 76 -22.72 -17.98 -24.55
C PHE A 76 -24.01 -18.51 -25.17
N THR A 77 -23.95 -18.87 -26.44
CA THR A 77 -25.04 -19.57 -27.14
C THR A 77 -24.58 -20.99 -27.42
N PHE A 78 -25.15 -21.93 -26.67
CA PHE A 78 -24.91 -23.36 -26.80
C PHE A 78 -25.82 -23.96 -27.86
N HIS A 79 -25.26 -24.90 -28.65
CA HIS A 79 -26.01 -25.62 -29.67
C HIS A 79 -27.08 -26.53 -29.04
N LYS A 80 -28.15 -26.85 -29.79
CA LYS A 80 -29.28 -27.69 -29.32
C LYS A 80 -28.88 -29.07 -28.80
N THR A 81 -27.69 -29.56 -29.19
CA THR A 81 -27.13 -30.85 -28.74
C THR A 81 -26.38 -30.75 -27.42
N THR A 82 -26.13 -29.54 -26.90
CA THR A 82 -25.44 -29.32 -25.63
C THR A 82 -26.48 -29.13 -24.53
N ALA A 83 -26.63 -30.10 -23.64
CA ALA A 83 -27.51 -29.97 -22.49
C ALA A 83 -26.89 -29.05 -21.42
N VAL A 84 -27.50 -27.89 -21.21
CA VAL A 84 -27.02 -26.85 -20.28
C VAL A 84 -28.02 -26.67 -19.14
N TYR A 85 -27.50 -26.69 -17.91
CA TYR A 85 -28.29 -26.52 -16.70
C TYR A 85 -27.85 -25.29 -15.92
N LYS A 86 -28.82 -24.57 -15.37
CA LYS A 86 -28.57 -23.42 -14.51
C LYS A 86 -27.91 -23.88 -13.20
N THR A 87 -26.99 -23.06 -12.69
CA THR A 87 -26.42 -23.24 -11.35
C THR A 87 -27.41 -22.71 -10.30
N ALA A 88 -27.56 -23.42 -9.17
CA ALA A 88 -28.51 -23.05 -8.10
C ALA A 88 -28.29 -21.64 -7.51
N HIS A 89 -27.09 -21.09 -7.65
CA HIS A 89 -26.68 -19.80 -7.08
C HIS A 89 -26.10 -18.83 -8.13
N GLY A 90 -26.36 -19.04 -9.42
CA GLY A 90 -25.84 -18.19 -10.49
C GLY A 90 -26.78 -17.04 -10.88
N ARG A 91 -26.20 -15.88 -11.22
CA ARG A 91 -26.92 -14.74 -11.83
C ARG A 91 -27.14 -14.93 -13.35
N THR A 92 -26.81 -16.09 -13.88
CA THR A 92 -26.98 -16.45 -15.29
C THR A 92 -28.46 -16.48 -15.68
N LYS A 93 -28.84 -15.64 -16.64
CA LYS A 93 -30.13 -15.68 -17.32
C LYS A 93 -30.04 -16.69 -18.46
N VAL A 94 -31.04 -17.57 -18.59
CA VAL A 94 -31.05 -18.63 -19.60
C VAL A 94 -32.28 -18.47 -20.48
N ARG A 95 -32.13 -18.61 -21.80
CA ARG A 95 -33.21 -18.50 -22.79
C ARG A 95 -33.00 -19.50 -23.91
N THR A 96 -34.08 -20.09 -24.43
CA THR A 96 -34.04 -20.95 -25.62
C THR A 96 -33.97 -20.09 -26.89
N THR A 97 -33.07 -20.41 -27.81
CA THR A 97 -32.95 -19.68 -29.09
C THR A 97 -33.94 -20.22 -30.13
N PRO A 98 -34.29 -19.44 -31.17
CA PRO A 98 -35.17 -19.92 -32.25
C PRO A 98 -34.67 -21.19 -32.95
N ALA A 99 -33.35 -21.41 -32.97
CA ALA A 99 -32.73 -22.61 -33.53
C ALA A 99 -32.73 -23.82 -32.57
N GLY A 100 -33.42 -23.73 -31.43
CA GLY A 100 -33.51 -24.77 -30.40
C GLY A 100 -32.27 -24.89 -29.51
N GLY A 101 -31.34 -23.93 -29.57
CA GLY A 101 -30.16 -23.87 -28.69
C GLY A 101 -30.46 -23.19 -27.35
N THR A 102 -29.45 -23.07 -26.50
CA THR A 102 -29.56 -22.41 -25.19
C THR A 102 -28.63 -21.21 -25.13
N GLU A 103 -29.19 -20.02 -24.93
CA GLU A 103 -28.45 -18.79 -24.68
C GLU A 103 -28.35 -18.53 -23.17
N CYS A 104 -27.15 -18.24 -22.69
CA CYS A 104 -26.87 -17.91 -21.31
C CYS A 104 -26.21 -16.54 -21.24
N THR A 105 -26.78 -15.62 -20.46
CA THR A 105 -26.32 -14.23 -20.36
C THR A 105 -26.04 -13.87 -18.91
N VAL A 106 -24.91 -13.21 -18.66
CA VAL A 106 -24.54 -12.76 -17.31
C VAL A 106 -23.64 -11.53 -17.31
N VAL A 107 -23.68 -10.78 -16.21
CA VAL A 107 -22.75 -9.68 -15.92
C VAL A 107 -21.84 -10.11 -14.77
N VAL A 108 -20.53 -10.10 -14.98
CA VAL A 108 -19.52 -10.45 -13.97
C VAL A 108 -18.82 -9.19 -13.50
N TYR A 109 -18.87 -8.90 -12.20
CA TYR A 109 -18.33 -7.67 -11.61
C TYR A 109 -16.84 -7.83 -11.25
N PRO A 110 -16.11 -6.72 -10.99
CA PRO A 110 -14.68 -6.75 -10.67
C PRO A 110 -14.31 -7.81 -9.63
N LEU A 111 -13.22 -8.53 -9.89
CA LEU A 111 -12.65 -9.60 -9.04
C LEU A 111 -13.58 -10.77 -8.74
N GLU A 112 -14.80 -10.78 -9.27
CA GLU A 112 -15.81 -11.78 -8.95
C GLU A 112 -15.54 -13.07 -9.72
N THR A 113 -15.64 -14.20 -9.00
CA THR A 113 -15.77 -15.53 -9.61
C THR A 113 -17.20 -15.99 -9.48
N LEU A 114 -17.90 -16.12 -10.60
CA LEU A 114 -19.32 -16.41 -10.65
C LEU A 114 -19.59 -17.79 -11.25
N PRO A 115 -20.38 -18.67 -10.59
CA PRO A 115 -20.87 -19.90 -11.18
C PRO A 115 -21.75 -19.59 -12.40
N TYR A 116 -21.38 -20.11 -13.57
CA TYR A 116 -22.05 -19.75 -14.83
C TYR A 116 -23.07 -20.79 -15.27
N VAL A 117 -22.62 -22.00 -15.65
CA VAL A 117 -23.47 -23.09 -16.14
C VAL A 117 -22.93 -24.47 -15.74
N LYS A 118 -23.79 -25.50 -15.81
CA LYS A 118 -23.43 -26.91 -15.66
C LYS A 118 -23.83 -27.74 -16.88
N PHE A 119 -23.15 -28.85 -17.12
CA PHE A 119 -23.40 -29.77 -18.22
C PHE A 119 -23.65 -31.21 -17.75
N ALA A 120 -24.36 -32.00 -18.55
CA ALA A 120 -24.48 -33.45 -18.38
C ALA A 120 -23.15 -34.16 -18.70
N GLU A 121 -22.97 -35.38 -18.19
CA GLU A 121 -21.77 -36.19 -18.46
C GLU A 121 -21.64 -36.53 -19.95
N LYS A 122 -20.39 -36.59 -20.45
CA LYS A 122 -20.05 -36.92 -21.85
C LYS A 122 -20.63 -35.99 -22.92
N THR A 123 -21.10 -34.79 -22.56
CA THR A 123 -21.62 -33.80 -23.52
C THR A 123 -20.48 -33.17 -24.33
N GLN A 124 -20.52 -33.28 -25.66
CA GLN A 124 -19.67 -32.47 -26.54
C GLN A 124 -20.17 -31.01 -26.53
N ILE A 125 -19.38 -30.10 -25.95
CA ILE A 125 -19.79 -28.71 -25.77
C ILE A 125 -19.55 -27.93 -27.06
N MET A 126 -20.62 -27.55 -27.75
CA MET A 126 -20.57 -26.68 -28.93
C MET A 126 -21.25 -25.35 -28.62
N TYR A 127 -20.51 -24.26 -28.77
CA TYR A 127 -20.99 -22.93 -28.42
C TYR A 127 -20.42 -21.84 -29.33
N SER A 128 -21.12 -20.70 -29.39
CA SER A 128 -20.55 -19.40 -29.72
C SER A 128 -20.60 -18.52 -28.48
N ALA A 129 -19.82 -17.43 -28.45
CA ALA A 129 -19.94 -16.47 -27.36
C ALA A 129 -19.65 -15.04 -27.80
N THR A 130 -20.45 -14.12 -27.26
CA THR A 130 -20.32 -12.67 -27.38
C THR A 130 -19.84 -12.12 -26.05
N ARG A 131 -18.83 -11.25 -26.09
CA ARG A 131 -18.20 -10.68 -24.89
C ARG A 131 -18.05 -9.18 -25.09
N THR A 132 -18.55 -8.40 -24.15
CA THR A 132 -18.35 -6.95 -24.12
C THR A 132 -17.94 -6.55 -22.70
N SER A 133 -17.19 -5.46 -22.59
CA SER A 133 -16.83 -4.86 -21.30
C SER A 133 -17.30 -3.41 -21.29
N ARG A 134 -17.78 -2.92 -20.16
CA ARG A 134 -18.14 -1.51 -19.96
C ARG A 134 -17.73 -1.05 -18.57
N GLY A 135 -17.70 0.27 -18.37
CA GLY A 135 -17.60 0.84 -17.02
C GLY A 135 -18.75 0.36 -16.14
N LEU A 136 -18.52 0.36 -14.84
CA LEU A 136 -19.50 -0.13 -13.86
C LEU A 136 -20.84 0.60 -13.97
N ASP A 137 -21.92 -0.18 -13.94
CA ASP A 137 -23.29 0.34 -13.94
C ASP A 137 -23.52 1.22 -12.70
N PRO A 138 -23.98 2.49 -12.85
CA PRO A 138 -24.26 3.37 -11.73
C PRO A 138 -25.23 2.77 -10.70
N ASN A 139 -26.25 2.01 -11.16
CA ASN A 139 -27.20 1.35 -10.27
C ASN A 139 -26.55 0.22 -9.47
N TYR A 140 -25.57 -0.47 -10.07
CA TYR A 140 -24.77 -1.46 -9.36
C TYR A 140 -23.96 -0.79 -8.24
N ILE A 141 -23.27 0.30 -8.55
CA ILE A 141 -22.46 1.06 -7.59
C ILE A 141 -23.34 1.56 -6.43
N GLU A 142 -24.49 2.15 -6.73
CA GLU A 142 -25.42 2.64 -5.72
C GLU A 142 -25.91 1.52 -4.81
N ARG A 143 -26.33 0.39 -5.40
CA ARG A 143 -26.81 -0.78 -4.65
C ARG A 143 -25.73 -1.29 -3.69
N ILE A 144 -24.52 -1.54 -4.20
CA ILE A 144 -23.45 -2.07 -3.34
C ILE A 144 -23.09 -1.06 -2.25
N ASN A 145 -23.09 0.25 -2.55
CA ASN A 145 -22.73 1.28 -1.58
C ASN A 145 -23.78 1.39 -0.47
N ARG A 146 -25.07 1.28 -0.81
CA ARG A 146 -26.17 1.22 0.16
C ARG A 146 -26.04 0.00 1.08
N GLU A 147 -25.78 -1.18 0.51
CA GLU A 147 -25.57 -2.42 1.27
C GLU A 147 -24.39 -2.30 2.24
N ALA A 148 -23.26 -1.74 1.79
CA ALA A 148 -22.07 -1.53 2.62
C ALA A 148 -22.36 -0.56 3.79
N LYS A 149 -23.03 0.56 3.53
CA LYS A 149 -23.41 1.54 4.58
C LYS A 149 -24.35 0.91 5.62
N ALA A 150 -25.38 0.20 5.18
CA ALA A 150 -26.32 -0.46 6.08
C ALA A 150 -25.65 -1.54 6.96
N LYS A 151 -24.80 -2.36 6.35
CA LYS A 151 -24.04 -3.40 7.09
C LYS A 151 -23.08 -2.78 8.10
N CYS A 152 -22.31 -1.79 7.68
CA CYS A 152 -21.38 -1.05 8.53
C CYS A 152 -22.09 -0.46 9.74
N LEU A 153 -23.22 0.24 9.53
CA LEU A 153 -24.01 0.82 10.61
C LEU A 153 -24.52 -0.26 11.59
N SER A 154 -25.05 -1.36 11.06
CA SER A 154 -25.57 -2.47 11.87
C SER A 154 -24.48 -3.13 12.72
N GLU A 155 -23.28 -3.38 12.17
CA GLU A 155 -22.17 -3.95 12.93
C GLU A 155 -21.67 -2.98 14.01
N THR A 156 -21.53 -1.69 13.68
CA THR A 156 -21.13 -0.67 14.66
C THR A 156 -22.12 -0.59 15.83
N GLN A 157 -23.43 -0.63 15.57
CA GLN A 157 -24.45 -0.64 16.62
C GLN A 157 -24.37 -1.87 17.52
N LYS A 158 -24.10 -3.06 16.94
CA LYS A 158 -23.90 -4.30 17.73
C LYS A 158 -22.68 -4.20 18.64
N VAL A 159 -21.58 -3.64 18.13
CA VAL A 159 -20.36 -3.44 18.92
C VAL A 159 -20.59 -2.41 20.03
N ALA A 160 -21.27 -1.29 19.73
CA ALA A 160 -21.66 -0.30 20.73
C ALA A 160 -22.52 -0.90 21.86
N GLY A 161 -23.41 -1.85 21.55
CA GLY A 161 -24.20 -2.56 22.56
C GLY A 161 -23.37 -3.42 23.52
N VAL A 162 -22.18 -3.89 23.10
CA VAL A 162 -21.28 -4.75 23.90
C VAL A 162 -20.16 -3.94 24.58
N ALA A 163 -19.84 -2.78 24.03
CA ALA A 163 -18.89 -1.80 24.56
C ALA A 163 -19.25 -1.34 26.00
N GLY A 164 -20.54 -1.22 26.32
CA GLY A 164 -20.99 -0.69 27.62
C GLY A 164 -20.63 0.79 27.80
N VAL A 165 -20.48 1.25 29.05
CA VAL A 165 -20.27 2.68 29.40
C VAL A 165 -18.82 3.14 29.20
N SER A 166 -17.85 2.25 29.45
CA SER A 166 -16.42 2.50 29.24
C SER A 166 -15.74 1.18 28.89
N HIS A 167 -14.82 1.23 27.93
CA HIS A 167 -13.99 0.11 27.53
C HIS A 167 -12.67 0.65 26.97
N ASP A 168 -11.59 -0.11 27.14
CA ASP A 168 -10.42 0.03 26.30
C ASP A 168 -10.56 -0.84 25.04
N GLU A 169 -9.60 -0.74 24.10
CA GLU A 169 -9.64 -1.48 22.83
C GLU A 169 -9.41 -2.99 23.02
N GLU A 170 -8.61 -3.38 24.00
CA GLU A 170 -8.29 -4.77 24.33
C GLU A 170 -9.54 -5.49 24.83
N GLU A 171 -10.23 -4.85 25.77
CA GLU A 171 -11.46 -5.34 26.36
C GLU A 171 -12.57 -5.40 25.31
N LEU A 172 -12.74 -4.37 24.48
CA LEU A 172 -13.74 -4.37 23.43
C LEU A 172 -13.53 -5.53 22.45
N LEU A 173 -12.29 -5.73 21.97
CA LEU A 173 -11.96 -6.84 21.08
C LEU A 173 -12.22 -8.20 21.75
N TYR A 174 -11.89 -8.33 23.04
CA TYR A 174 -12.20 -9.53 23.82
C TYR A 174 -13.71 -9.81 23.89
N ARG A 175 -14.52 -8.79 24.21
CA ARG A 175 -15.97 -8.91 24.32
C ARG A 175 -16.62 -9.23 22.97
N CYS A 176 -16.21 -8.55 21.88
CA CYS A 176 -16.66 -8.86 20.52
C CYS A 176 -16.41 -10.33 20.15
N ARG A 177 -15.20 -10.83 20.42
CA ARG A 177 -14.85 -12.24 20.19
C ARG A 177 -15.72 -13.19 21.01
N LYS A 178 -15.97 -12.89 22.28
CA LYS A 178 -16.79 -13.73 23.17
C LYS A 178 -18.26 -13.78 22.74
N SER A 179 -18.79 -12.65 22.27
CA SER A 179 -20.18 -12.54 21.79
C SER A 179 -20.35 -12.90 20.31
N ASN A 180 -19.30 -13.38 19.64
CA ASN A 180 -19.28 -13.69 18.20
C ASN A 180 -19.78 -12.53 17.32
N ILE A 181 -19.45 -11.29 17.72
CA ILE A 181 -19.76 -10.06 16.98
C ILE A 181 -18.48 -9.62 16.28
N PRO A 182 -18.50 -9.35 14.96
CA PRO A 182 -17.35 -8.81 14.25
C PRO A 182 -16.88 -7.50 14.90
N TYR A 183 -15.61 -7.45 15.29
CA TYR A 183 -15.01 -6.28 15.91
C TYR A 183 -15.09 -5.07 14.98
N VAL A 184 -15.52 -3.95 15.52
CA VAL A 184 -15.48 -2.62 14.90
C VAL A 184 -14.68 -1.73 15.83
N ASP A 185 -13.70 -1.04 15.27
CA ASP A 185 -12.83 -0.16 16.03
C ASP A 185 -13.59 1.14 16.34
N MET A 186 -14.00 1.32 17.60
CA MET A 186 -14.77 2.50 18.00
C MET A 186 -13.92 3.78 18.07
N SER A 187 -12.59 3.65 18.23
CA SER A 187 -11.67 4.79 18.26
C SER A 187 -11.32 5.29 16.86
N PHE A 188 -11.37 4.40 15.86
CA PHE A 188 -11.07 4.68 14.45
C PHE A 188 -12.14 4.07 13.55
N HIS A 189 -13.38 4.46 13.83
CA HIS A 189 -14.56 3.86 13.24
C HIS A 189 -14.66 4.13 11.74
N PRO A 190 -15.32 3.24 10.97
CA PRO A 190 -15.49 3.36 9.52
C PRO A 190 -16.40 4.55 9.14
N SER A 191 -15.88 5.77 9.24
CA SER A 191 -16.58 7.02 8.98
C SER A 191 -15.70 8.03 8.25
N GLN A 192 -16.29 9.19 8.00
CA GLN A 192 -15.58 10.32 7.43
C GLN A 192 -14.48 10.85 8.35
N ALA A 193 -14.64 10.79 9.68
CA ALA A 193 -13.64 11.29 10.63
C ALA A 193 -12.30 10.57 10.48
N SER A 194 -12.34 9.27 10.21
CA SER A 194 -11.15 8.44 9.95
C SER A 194 -10.49 8.74 8.60
N LEU A 195 -11.20 9.40 7.66
CA LEU A 195 -10.68 9.77 6.34
C LEU A 195 -10.09 11.19 6.28
N GLN A 196 -10.47 12.09 7.18
CA GLN A 196 -10.22 13.52 7.06
C GLN A 196 -9.60 14.14 8.31
N ARG A 197 -8.86 15.24 8.15
CA ARG A 197 -8.47 16.06 9.30
C ARG A 197 -9.66 16.94 9.71
N PRO A 198 -9.89 17.18 11.02
CA PRO A 198 -10.98 18.03 11.49
C PRO A 198 -11.03 19.44 10.87
N HIS A 199 -9.88 19.97 10.44
CA HIS A 199 -9.75 21.34 9.91
C HIS A 199 -9.65 21.42 8.38
N ASP A 200 -9.67 20.29 7.66
CA ASP A 200 -9.57 20.30 6.20
C ASP A 200 -10.86 20.85 5.58
N LYS A 201 -10.76 22.00 4.89
CA LYS A 201 -11.89 22.59 4.13
C LYS A 201 -12.19 21.85 2.83
N ASN A 202 -11.20 21.13 2.31
CA ASN A 202 -11.30 20.34 1.08
C ASN A 202 -11.27 18.86 1.41
N SER A 203 -12.22 18.10 0.88
CA SER A 203 -12.25 16.66 1.07
C SER A 203 -11.11 15.97 0.31
N VAL A 204 -10.43 15.03 0.95
CA VAL A 204 -9.37 14.17 0.37
C VAL A 204 -9.87 13.34 -0.83
N ALA A 205 -11.18 13.14 -0.97
CA ALA A 205 -11.79 12.45 -2.10
C ALA A 205 -13.23 12.95 -2.36
N ASN A 206 -13.89 12.47 -3.42
CA ASN A 206 -15.34 12.59 -3.52
C ASN A 206 -15.99 11.64 -2.49
N MET A 207 -16.05 12.10 -1.23
CA MET A 207 -16.46 11.35 -0.02
C MET A 207 -17.74 10.54 -0.18
N THR A 208 -18.69 11.03 -0.98
CA THR A 208 -20.00 10.38 -1.17
C THR A 208 -19.87 9.00 -1.82
N SER A 209 -18.75 8.75 -2.52
CA SER A 209 -18.49 7.53 -3.27
C SER A 209 -17.64 6.50 -2.51
N ILE A 210 -17.02 6.89 -1.39
CA ILE A 210 -16.23 5.96 -0.57
C ILE A 210 -17.17 5.25 0.41
N THR A 211 -17.07 3.92 0.47
CA THR A 211 -17.75 3.09 1.47
C THR A 211 -16.76 2.17 2.17
N TRP A 212 -17.03 1.85 3.42
CA TRP A 212 -16.20 0.93 4.19
C TRP A 212 -16.69 -0.49 4.03
N ARG A 213 -15.79 -1.40 3.68
CA ARG A 213 -16.09 -2.82 3.48
C ARG A 213 -15.05 -3.71 4.13
N ARG A 214 -15.48 -4.89 4.57
CA ARG A 214 -14.56 -5.96 4.96
C ARG A 214 -14.14 -6.77 3.72
N PRO A 215 -13.00 -7.48 3.76
CA PRO A 215 -12.59 -8.40 2.71
C PRO A 215 -13.68 -9.36 2.24
N LYS A 216 -14.49 -9.88 3.18
CA LYS A 216 -15.60 -10.78 2.88
C LYS A 216 -16.76 -10.15 2.08
N ASP A 217 -16.82 -8.82 1.99
CA ASP A 217 -17.89 -8.09 1.31
C ASP A 217 -17.61 -7.86 -0.18
N TYR A 218 -16.35 -7.97 -0.60
CA TYR A 218 -15.93 -7.82 -1.99
C TYR A 218 -15.23 -9.08 -2.55
N ILE A 219 -14.91 -10.05 -1.69
CA ILE A 219 -14.36 -11.36 -2.10
C ILE A 219 -15.48 -12.41 -2.10
N PRO A 220 -15.58 -13.26 -3.15
CA PRO A 220 -16.58 -14.33 -3.20
C PRO A 220 -16.53 -15.28 -1.99
N ALA A 221 -17.69 -15.67 -1.48
CA ALA A 221 -17.83 -16.55 -0.31
C ALA A 221 -17.00 -17.83 -0.39
N MET A 222 -16.91 -18.43 -1.59
CA MET A 222 -16.15 -19.66 -1.81
C MET A 222 -14.63 -19.52 -1.59
N ALA A 223 -14.09 -18.30 -1.64
CA ALA A 223 -12.69 -18.00 -1.36
C ALA A 223 -12.45 -17.25 -0.04
N HIS A 224 -13.43 -17.15 0.86
CA HIS A 224 -13.21 -16.51 2.17
C HIS A 224 -12.11 -17.17 3.00
N LYS A 225 -11.83 -18.46 2.78
CA LYS A 225 -10.73 -19.19 3.43
C LYS A 225 -9.33 -18.76 2.94
N GLU A 226 -9.26 -18.20 1.74
CA GLU A 226 -8.03 -17.71 1.11
C GLU A 226 -7.64 -16.31 1.59
N ILE A 227 -8.55 -15.61 2.27
CA ILE A 227 -8.26 -14.31 2.88
C ILE A 227 -7.27 -14.53 4.02
N LYS A 228 -6.09 -13.92 3.90
CA LYS A 228 -4.99 -14.05 4.88
C LYS A 228 -4.34 -12.70 5.11
N LEU A 229 -3.74 -12.54 6.28
CA LEU A 229 -2.86 -11.42 6.54
C LEU A 229 -1.65 -11.44 5.58
N PHE A 230 -0.99 -12.60 5.49
CA PHE A 230 0.10 -12.90 4.56
C PHE A 230 -0.29 -14.17 3.79
N ARG A 231 -0.72 -14.05 2.54
CA ARG A 231 -1.17 -15.18 1.71
C ARG A 231 0.01 -15.85 1.02
N HIS A 232 0.90 -15.05 0.44
CA HIS A 232 2.09 -15.53 -0.29
C HIS A 232 3.41 -15.18 0.41
N GLY A 233 3.33 -14.49 1.54
CA GLY A 233 4.47 -14.16 2.38
C GLY A 233 4.53 -12.66 2.60
N VAL A 234 5.74 -12.13 2.66
CA VAL A 234 5.96 -10.68 2.57
C VAL A 234 6.90 -10.50 1.39
N ASP A 235 6.51 -9.67 0.44
CA ASP A 235 7.36 -9.15 -0.60
C ASP A 235 7.19 -7.63 -0.72
N ALA A 236 8.26 -6.96 -1.12
CA ALA A 236 8.19 -5.52 -1.37
C ALA A 236 7.39 -5.20 -2.63
N ASP A 237 7.27 -6.17 -3.56
CA ASP A 237 6.41 -6.03 -4.75
C ASP A 237 4.92 -6.08 -4.42
N ASP A 238 4.54 -6.56 -3.23
CA ASP A 238 3.14 -6.57 -2.82
C ASP A 238 2.63 -5.14 -2.58
N ILE A 239 3.46 -4.10 -2.54
CA ILE A 239 3.01 -2.77 -2.08
C ILE A 239 2.49 -1.93 -3.25
N GLU A 240 1.17 -1.79 -3.34
CA GLU A 240 0.52 -0.81 -4.20
C GLU A 240 -0.07 0.32 -3.35
N GLN A 241 0.28 1.58 -3.67
CA GLN A 241 -0.10 2.74 -2.85
C GLN A 241 -1.60 3.09 -2.91
N GLY A 242 -2.28 2.85 -4.04
CA GLY A 242 -3.63 3.37 -4.24
C GLY A 242 -3.68 4.90 -4.35
N HIS A 243 -4.73 5.52 -3.80
CA HIS A 243 -5.12 6.91 -4.12
C HIS A 243 -5.03 7.93 -2.96
N LEU A 244 -4.07 7.80 -2.03
CA LEU A 244 -3.98 8.69 -0.85
C LEU A 244 -2.93 9.82 -0.96
N GLY A 245 -1.78 9.60 -1.61
CA GLY A 245 -0.66 10.57 -1.62
C GLY A 245 0.33 10.41 -0.46
N ASP A 246 0.36 9.24 0.15
CA ASP A 246 1.24 8.77 1.22
C ASP A 246 2.48 8.01 0.68
N CYS A 247 2.99 8.36 -0.52
CA CYS A 247 4.06 7.60 -1.18
C CYS A 247 5.28 7.40 -0.28
N TRP A 248 5.62 8.42 0.51
CA TRP A 248 6.67 8.40 1.52
C TRP A 248 6.56 7.24 2.52
N LEU A 249 5.34 6.91 2.95
CA LEU A 249 5.05 5.80 3.84
C LEU A 249 5.19 4.47 3.11
N MET A 250 4.55 4.31 1.95
CA MET A 250 4.63 3.08 1.15
C MET A 250 6.06 2.72 0.77
N CYS A 251 6.88 3.72 0.44
CA CYS A 251 8.31 3.51 0.20
C CYS A 251 9.03 2.98 1.44
N SER A 252 8.71 3.52 2.61
CA SER A 252 9.31 3.10 3.88
C SER A 252 8.89 1.68 4.25
N ILE A 253 7.62 1.34 4.02
CA ILE A 253 7.10 -0.03 4.19
C ILE A 253 7.84 -0.98 3.25
N ALA A 254 8.07 -0.62 2.00
CA ALA A 254 8.81 -1.45 1.04
C ALA A 254 10.27 -1.64 1.44
N VAL A 255 10.92 -0.59 1.93
CA VAL A 255 12.29 -0.66 2.48
C VAL A 255 12.35 -1.64 3.66
N VAL A 256 11.33 -1.65 4.53
CA VAL A 256 11.24 -2.61 5.65
C VAL A 256 10.91 -4.03 5.15
N ALA A 257 10.07 -4.16 4.11
CA ALA A 257 9.66 -5.43 3.51
C ALA A 257 10.81 -6.21 2.86
N GLU A 258 11.93 -5.55 2.53
CA GLU A 258 13.19 -6.21 2.18
C GLU A 258 13.70 -7.16 3.28
N SER A 259 13.22 -6.98 4.52
CA SER A 259 13.33 -7.96 5.60
C SER A 259 11.96 -8.53 5.97
N LYS A 260 11.64 -9.70 5.40
CA LYS A 260 10.38 -10.41 5.67
C LYS A 260 10.10 -10.63 7.16
N THR A 261 11.15 -10.74 7.99
CA THR A 261 10.97 -10.90 9.44
C THR A 261 10.53 -9.62 10.11
N MET A 262 11.03 -8.44 9.69
CA MET A 262 10.64 -7.16 10.31
C MET A 262 9.16 -6.87 10.11
N VAL A 263 8.62 -7.09 8.90
CA VAL A 263 7.18 -6.94 8.65
C VAL A 263 6.36 -7.95 9.45
N LYS A 264 6.79 -9.21 9.54
CA LYS A 264 6.10 -10.21 10.38
C LYS A 264 6.13 -9.85 11.86
N ASP A 265 7.22 -9.26 12.34
CA ASP A 265 7.36 -8.80 13.73
C ASP A 265 6.43 -7.61 14.02
N ILE A 266 6.18 -6.72 13.05
CA ILE A 266 5.17 -5.65 13.18
C ILE A 266 3.76 -6.21 13.44
N PHE A 267 3.41 -7.36 12.85
CA PHE A 267 2.10 -8.00 13.07
C PHE A 267 2.12 -9.09 14.16
N ARG A 268 3.20 -9.18 14.94
CA ARG A 268 3.35 -10.21 15.95
C ARG A 268 2.48 -9.90 17.15
N HIS A 269 1.65 -10.86 17.54
CA HIS A 269 0.89 -10.75 18.77
C HIS A 269 1.82 -10.87 20.00
N PRO A 270 1.67 -10.01 21.03
CA PRO A 270 2.58 -9.95 22.18
C PRO A 270 2.61 -11.26 22.99
N VAL A 271 1.46 -11.92 23.12
CA VAL A 271 1.34 -13.20 23.85
C VAL A 271 1.59 -14.44 22.99
N SER A 272 0.77 -14.71 21.95
CA SER A 272 0.94 -15.94 21.16
C SER A 272 0.28 -15.88 19.78
N ARG A 273 0.75 -16.72 18.86
CA ARG A 273 0.15 -16.90 17.53
C ARG A 273 -1.31 -17.39 17.60
N SER A 274 -1.64 -18.22 18.60
CA SER A 274 -3.01 -18.72 18.76
C SER A 274 -4.00 -17.60 19.12
N LYS A 275 -3.60 -16.67 19.99
CA LYS A 275 -4.43 -15.50 20.31
C LYS A 275 -4.63 -14.60 19.09
N ARG A 276 -3.56 -14.33 18.31
CA ARG A 276 -3.64 -13.61 17.04
C ARG A 276 -4.73 -14.18 16.12
N LEU A 277 -4.70 -15.49 15.85
CA LEU A 277 -5.66 -16.12 14.94
C LEU A 277 -7.12 -15.99 15.42
N LYS A 278 -7.35 -16.03 16.74
CA LYS A 278 -8.69 -15.83 17.32
C LYS A 278 -9.18 -14.39 17.18
N GLU A 279 -8.29 -13.41 17.28
CA GLU A 279 -8.62 -11.99 17.04
C GLU A 279 -8.91 -11.72 15.57
N GLU A 280 -8.09 -12.28 14.67
CA GLU A 280 -8.28 -12.16 13.22
C GLU A 280 -9.62 -12.77 12.78
N GLN A 281 -10.04 -13.89 13.39
CA GLN A 281 -11.36 -14.48 13.16
C GLN A 281 -12.51 -13.58 13.61
N ALA A 282 -12.33 -12.82 14.70
CA ALA A 282 -13.26 -11.80 15.16
C ALA A 282 -13.17 -10.49 14.34
N GLY A 283 -12.23 -10.39 13.39
CA GLY A 283 -12.04 -9.21 12.54
C GLY A 283 -11.16 -8.12 13.14
N GLY A 284 -10.42 -8.41 14.22
CA GLY A 284 -9.43 -7.51 14.82
C GLY A 284 -8.01 -7.90 14.45
N TYR A 285 -7.17 -6.89 14.19
CA TYR A 285 -5.77 -7.05 13.79
C TYR A 285 -4.89 -6.12 14.63
N ARG A 286 -3.65 -6.55 14.88
CA ARG A 286 -2.66 -5.79 15.65
C ARG A 286 -1.48 -5.40 14.81
N VAL A 287 -1.07 -4.16 14.96
CA VAL A 287 0.11 -3.59 14.31
C VAL A 287 0.97 -2.91 15.36
N TYR A 288 2.21 -3.37 15.48
CA TYR A 288 3.18 -2.88 16.46
C TYR A 288 3.99 -1.75 15.83
N LEU A 289 3.71 -0.52 16.26
CA LEU A 289 4.32 0.70 15.72
C LEU A 289 5.06 1.46 16.82
N ASN A 290 6.15 2.11 16.45
CA ASN A 290 6.85 3.05 17.30
C ASN A 290 6.27 4.44 17.08
N LYS A 291 5.77 5.09 18.13
CA LYS A 291 5.35 6.48 18.09
C LYS A 291 6.08 7.26 19.16
N ASN A 292 6.77 8.33 18.75
CA ASN A 292 7.50 9.21 19.65
C ASN A 292 8.49 8.45 20.55
N GLY A 293 9.11 7.39 20.03
CA GLY A 293 10.02 6.56 20.80
C GLY A 293 9.34 5.53 21.68
N TRP A 294 8.04 5.26 21.59
CA TRP A 294 7.39 4.19 22.35
C TRP A 294 6.68 3.23 21.42
N PHE A 295 6.91 1.94 21.61
CA PHE A 295 6.19 0.95 20.82
C PHE A 295 4.80 0.70 21.43
N CYS A 296 3.78 0.71 20.58
CA CYS A 296 2.39 0.46 20.95
C CYS A 296 1.76 -0.60 20.02
N ASN A 297 0.87 -1.40 20.59
CA ASN A 297 0.03 -2.31 19.82
C ASN A 297 -1.21 -1.55 19.36
N VAL A 298 -1.25 -1.17 18.09
CA VAL A 298 -2.41 -0.52 17.49
C VAL A 298 -3.37 -1.59 17.03
N ILE A 299 -4.56 -1.65 17.63
CA ILE A 299 -5.63 -2.56 17.23
C ILE A 299 -6.46 -1.88 16.15
N VAL A 300 -6.75 -2.56 15.05
CA VAL A 300 -7.66 -2.08 14.00
C VAL A 300 -8.64 -3.17 13.60
N ASP A 301 -9.85 -2.79 13.18
CA ASP A 301 -10.77 -3.73 12.54
C ASP A 301 -10.44 -3.98 11.06
N SER A 302 -11.14 -4.92 10.44
CA SER A 302 -10.97 -5.30 9.03
C SER A 302 -11.72 -4.43 8.01
N TYR A 303 -12.36 -3.31 8.41
CA TYR A 303 -13.00 -2.42 7.46
C TYR A 303 -11.95 -1.60 6.70
N LEU A 304 -12.01 -1.61 5.38
CA LEU A 304 -11.13 -0.83 4.50
C LEU A 304 -11.96 0.16 3.67
N PRO A 305 -11.45 1.38 3.41
CA PRO A 305 -12.06 2.30 2.47
C PRO A 305 -12.07 1.71 1.06
N THR A 306 -13.26 1.68 0.44
CA THR A 306 -13.45 1.18 -0.92
C THR A 306 -14.12 2.22 -1.81
N TYR A 307 -13.72 2.24 -3.07
CA TYR A 307 -14.34 3.03 -4.13
C TYR A 307 -14.84 2.06 -5.20
N ASN A 308 -16.13 2.14 -5.53
CA ASN A 308 -16.80 1.22 -6.46
C ASN A 308 -16.62 -0.29 -6.11
N GLY A 309 -16.47 -0.60 -4.82
CA GLY A 309 -16.34 -1.98 -4.33
C GLY A 309 -14.91 -2.52 -4.27
N VAL A 310 -13.90 -1.74 -4.66
CA VAL A 310 -12.48 -2.11 -4.58
C VAL A 310 -11.77 -1.25 -3.55
N VAL A 311 -10.79 -1.82 -2.82
CA VAL A 311 -9.95 -1.10 -1.85
C VAL A 311 -9.26 0.10 -2.51
N TYR A 312 -9.42 1.27 -1.89
CA TYR A 312 -9.10 2.55 -2.52
C TYR A 312 -7.68 3.06 -2.23
N PHE A 313 -7.19 2.81 -1.02
CA PHE A 313 -5.84 3.19 -0.59
C PHE A 313 -4.86 2.02 -0.77
N ALA A 314 -3.84 1.91 0.09
CA ALA A 314 -2.79 0.94 -0.09
C ALA A 314 -3.30 -0.50 0.00
N ARG A 315 -2.77 -1.37 -0.85
CA ARG A 315 -3.20 -2.77 -0.98
C ARG A 315 -2.11 -3.65 -1.55
N SER A 316 -2.31 -4.96 -1.37
CA SER A 316 -1.42 -5.98 -1.93
C SER A 316 -1.56 -6.02 -3.46
N ALA A 317 -0.49 -5.67 -4.17
CA ALA A 317 -0.45 -5.57 -5.62
C ALA A 317 -0.77 -6.93 -6.25
N GLY A 318 -1.83 -6.98 -7.04
CA GLY A 318 -2.22 -8.21 -7.73
C GLY A 318 -2.76 -9.34 -6.83
N ASP A 319 -3.01 -9.11 -5.54
CA ASP A 319 -3.65 -10.11 -4.67
C ASP A 319 -4.67 -9.48 -3.71
N PRO A 320 -5.97 -9.41 -4.10
CA PRO A 320 -7.00 -8.80 -3.26
C PRO A 320 -7.29 -9.60 -1.97
N TYR A 321 -6.74 -10.81 -1.83
CA TYR A 321 -6.94 -11.69 -0.69
C TYR A 321 -5.92 -11.47 0.43
N GLU A 322 -4.83 -10.73 0.17
CA GLU A 322 -3.76 -10.45 1.12
C GLU A 322 -3.92 -9.07 1.76
N LEU A 323 -3.87 -8.99 3.10
CA LEU A 323 -4.34 -7.82 3.85
C LEU A 323 -3.25 -6.95 4.49
N TRP A 324 -2.00 -7.42 4.59
CA TRP A 324 -1.01 -6.77 5.45
C TRP A 324 -0.69 -5.32 5.05
N VAL A 325 -0.64 -5.01 3.74
CA VAL A 325 -0.37 -3.64 3.27
C VAL A 325 -1.47 -2.69 3.72
N SER A 326 -2.72 -3.03 3.44
CA SER A 326 -3.89 -2.20 3.78
C SER A 326 -4.06 -2.03 5.29
N LEU A 327 -3.79 -3.09 6.07
CA LEU A 327 -3.91 -3.03 7.53
C LEU A 327 -2.77 -2.24 8.18
N LEU A 328 -1.56 -2.31 7.62
CA LEU A 328 -0.42 -1.50 8.09
C LEU A 328 -0.67 -0.01 7.85
N GLU A 329 -1.11 0.36 6.64
CA GLU A 329 -1.49 1.74 6.31
C GLU A 329 -2.61 2.24 7.23
N LYS A 330 -3.67 1.43 7.41
CA LYS A 330 -4.79 1.78 8.29
C LYS A 330 -4.34 2.02 9.74
N ALA A 331 -3.53 1.12 10.28
CA ALA A 331 -3.02 1.29 11.64
C ALA A 331 -2.18 2.57 11.74
N TYR A 332 -1.31 2.82 10.75
CA TYR A 332 -0.52 4.06 10.71
C TYR A 332 -1.41 5.31 10.65
N ALA A 333 -2.44 5.31 9.80
CA ALA A 333 -3.45 6.37 9.73
C ALA A 333 -4.15 6.60 11.08
N LYS A 334 -4.50 5.52 11.79
CA LYS A 334 -5.13 5.58 13.13
C LYS A 334 -4.27 6.30 14.15
N ILE A 335 -2.99 5.93 14.29
CA ILE A 335 -2.08 6.57 15.28
C ILE A 335 -1.82 8.05 14.94
N HIS A 336 -1.98 8.42 13.67
CA HIS A 336 -1.85 9.80 13.19
C HIS A 336 -3.19 10.56 13.15
N GLY A 337 -4.31 9.91 13.43
CA GLY A 337 -5.65 10.50 13.57
C GLY A 337 -6.58 10.31 12.36
N SER A 338 -6.07 10.21 11.13
CA SER A 338 -6.86 9.93 9.92
C SER A 338 -5.98 9.58 8.73
N TYR A 339 -6.57 9.00 7.67
CA TYR A 339 -5.86 8.78 6.40
C TYR A 339 -5.34 10.12 5.80
N ALA A 340 -6.09 11.20 5.91
CA ALA A 340 -5.63 12.54 5.53
C ALA A 340 -4.36 12.99 6.26
N SER A 341 -4.16 12.52 7.49
CA SER A 341 -3.03 12.92 8.35
C SER A 341 -1.71 12.27 7.93
N ILE A 342 -1.74 11.30 7.02
CA ILE A 342 -0.55 10.61 6.48
C ILE A 342 -0.27 11.00 5.02
N ILE A 343 -0.99 11.99 4.48
CA ILE A 343 -0.72 12.57 3.16
C ILE A 343 0.49 13.48 3.25
N GLY A 344 1.55 13.13 2.50
CA GLY A 344 2.82 13.82 2.55
C GLY A 344 3.57 13.59 3.87
N GLY A 345 4.89 13.43 3.78
CA GLY A 345 5.72 13.20 4.95
C GLY A 345 7.15 12.84 4.59
N ASN A 346 7.95 12.55 5.61
CA ASN A 346 9.36 12.20 5.46
C ASN A 346 9.55 10.67 5.59
N PRO A 347 10.03 9.97 4.56
CA PRO A 347 10.27 8.53 4.61
C PRO A 347 11.13 8.09 5.80
N LEU A 348 12.10 8.91 6.23
CA LEU A 348 12.95 8.58 7.37
C LEU A 348 12.17 8.55 8.69
N HIS A 349 11.14 9.39 8.85
CA HIS A 349 10.27 9.34 10.02
C HIS A 349 9.42 8.06 10.01
N ALA A 350 8.87 7.68 8.85
CA ALA A 350 8.14 6.41 8.73
C ALA A 350 9.05 5.21 9.00
N LEU A 351 10.31 5.22 8.53
CA LEU A 351 11.27 4.17 8.87
C LEU A 351 11.54 4.10 10.38
N GLN A 352 11.64 5.24 11.05
CA GLN A 352 11.80 5.29 12.49
C GLN A 352 10.55 4.74 13.20
N ASP A 353 9.35 5.12 12.76
CA ASP A 353 8.09 4.67 13.34
C ASP A 353 7.86 3.16 13.12
N LEU A 354 8.25 2.61 11.96
CA LEU A 354 8.12 1.19 11.64
C LEU A 354 9.15 0.30 12.35
N THR A 355 10.34 0.83 12.65
CA THR A 355 11.47 0.02 13.13
C THR A 355 11.92 0.34 14.56
N GLY A 356 11.63 1.54 15.06
CA GLY A 356 12.10 2.05 16.35
C GLY A 356 13.61 2.36 16.41
N PHE A 357 14.34 2.23 15.29
CA PHE A 357 15.78 2.47 15.22
C PHE A 357 16.10 3.91 14.79
N PRO A 358 17.27 4.45 15.19
CA PRO A 358 17.67 5.78 14.78
C PRO A 358 17.92 5.87 13.27
N VAL A 359 17.53 7.00 12.70
CA VAL A 359 17.72 7.35 11.31
C VAL A 359 18.70 8.50 11.16
N TYR A 360 19.52 8.46 10.12
CA TYR A 360 20.46 9.53 9.79
C TYR A 360 20.20 10.01 8.36
N ALA A 361 19.87 11.29 8.22
CA ALA A 361 19.69 11.94 6.93
C ALA A 361 21.05 12.40 6.38
N PHE A 362 21.36 12.02 5.15
CA PHE A 362 22.62 12.35 4.47
C PHE A 362 22.43 13.28 3.27
N THR A 363 21.29 13.96 3.13
CA THR A 363 21.00 14.90 2.02
C THR A 363 22.09 15.95 1.82
N LYS A 364 22.63 16.54 2.91
CA LYS A 364 23.72 17.53 2.82
C LYS A 364 25.00 16.89 2.27
N THR A 365 25.41 15.75 2.80
CA THR A 365 26.58 15.00 2.35
C THR A 365 26.42 14.53 0.89
N TRP A 366 25.22 14.12 0.50
CA TRP A 366 24.90 13.74 -0.88
C TRP A 366 25.11 14.90 -1.86
N ARG A 367 24.62 16.10 -1.52
CA ARG A 367 24.80 17.30 -2.35
C ARG A 367 26.27 17.70 -2.48
N ALA A 368 27.05 17.64 -1.39
CA ALA A 368 28.49 17.88 -1.45
C ALA A 368 29.19 16.82 -2.32
N ALA A 369 28.86 15.54 -2.14
CA ALA A 369 29.38 14.42 -2.93
C ALA A 369 29.03 14.47 -4.42
N ALA A 370 28.05 15.27 -4.84
CA ALA A 370 27.75 15.49 -6.25
C ALA A 370 28.81 16.36 -6.94
N ASN A 371 29.47 17.25 -6.20
CA ASN A 371 30.40 18.24 -6.73
C ASN A 371 31.87 17.98 -6.31
N GLU A 372 32.09 17.28 -5.20
CA GLU A 372 33.41 17.07 -4.60
C GLU A 372 33.78 15.57 -4.59
N GLU A 373 34.81 15.17 -5.36
CA GLU A 373 35.19 13.74 -5.52
C GLU A 373 35.73 13.11 -4.23
N GLU A 374 36.39 13.88 -3.37
CA GLU A 374 36.88 13.41 -2.07
C GLU A 374 35.71 13.03 -1.14
N VAL A 375 34.73 13.93 -1.02
CA VAL A 375 33.49 13.70 -0.27
C VAL A 375 32.72 12.53 -0.88
N ALA A 376 32.63 12.46 -2.21
CA ALA A 376 32.00 11.34 -2.91
C ALA A 376 32.66 10.00 -2.62
N SER A 377 34.00 9.97 -2.59
CA SER A 377 34.76 8.76 -2.31
C SER A 377 34.64 8.33 -0.86
N GLN A 378 34.63 9.25 0.09
CA GLN A 378 34.41 8.93 1.49
C GLN A 378 32.97 8.48 1.75
N PHE A 379 31.98 9.20 1.24
CA PHE A 379 30.58 8.88 1.42
C PHE A 379 30.21 7.52 0.79
N PHE A 380 30.78 7.18 -0.37
CA PHE A 380 30.55 5.85 -0.96
C PHE A 380 31.11 4.72 -0.09
N LYS A 381 32.24 4.93 0.61
CA LYS A 381 32.74 3.98 1.62
C LYS A 381 31.76 3.83 2.79
N ASP A 382 31.13 4.92 3.21
CA ASP A 382 30.09 4.86 4.24
C ASP A 382 28.87 4.07 3.78
N LEU A 383 28.39 4.28 2.54
CA LEU A 383 27.29 3.48 1.96
C LEU A 383 27.63 1.98 1.92
N LEU A 384 28.86 1.62 1.55
CA LEU A 384 29.35 0.24 1.61
C LEU A 384 29.30 -0.31 3.05
N ARG A 385 29.75 0.48 4.03
CA ARG A 385 29.74 0.10 5.45
C ARG A 385 28.32 -0.08 5.99
N TYR A 386 27.41 0.83 5.67
CA TYR A 386 26.00 0.75 6.05
C TYR A 386 25.37 -0.53 5.54
N ARG A 387 25.55 -0.82 4.24
CA ARG A 387 24.98 -2.03 3.66
C ARG A 387 25.62 -3.31 4.19
N LYS A 388 26.94 -3.32 4.42
CA LYS A 388 27.64 -4.45 5.08
C LYS A 388 27.10 -4.70 6.50
N SER A 389 26.69 -3.66 7.20
CA SER A 389 26.09 -3.75 8.55
C SER A 389 24.62 -4.17 8.55
N GLY A 390 24.01 -4.34 7.37
CA GLY A 390 22.60 -4.71 7.23
C GLY A 390 21.63 -3.53 7.32
N TYR A 391 22.12 -2.29 7.40
CA TYR A 391 21.29 -1.10 7.55
C TYR A 391 20.42 -0.86 6.31
N LEU A 392 19.24 -0.27 6.53
CA LEU A 392 18.30 0.07 5.48
C LEU A 392 18.64 1.46 4.94
N ILE A 393 18.70 1.61 3.63
CA ILE A 393 19.06 2.89 3.00
C ILE A 393 17.91 3.29 2.08
N SER A 394 17.39 4.49 2.29
CA SER A 394 16.34 5.10 1.46
C SER A 394 16.92 6.33 0.76
N ILE A 395 16.66 6.47 -0.53
CA ILE A 395 16.99 7.64 -1.33
C ILE A 395 15.74 8.17 -2.03
N SER A 396 15.68 9.46 -2.31
CA SER A 396 14.49 10.10 -2.85
C SER A 396 14.82 10.95 -4.07
N THR A 397 13.93 10.92 -5.06
CA THR A 397 13.98 11.83 -6.20
C THR A 397 13.36 13.18 -5.83
N PRO A 398 13.76 14.28 -6.49
CA PRO A 398 13.14 15.58 -6.29
C PRO A 398 11.63 15.50 -6.44
N GLY A 399 10.92 16.01 -5.44
CA GLY A 399 9.47 16.06 -5.42
C GLY A 399 8.92 17.43 -5.74
N LYS A 400 7.59 17.50 -5.80
CA LYS A 400 6.86 18.76 -5.73
C LYS A 400 7.15 19.34 -4.35
N ASP A 401 7.60 20.58 -4.28
CA ASP A 401 7.76 21.26 -3.01
C ASP A 401 6.42 21.21 -2.27
N THR A 402 6.42 20.62 -1.07
CA THR A 402 5.21 20.51 -0.24
C THR A 402 4.68 21.87 0.22
N SER A 403 5.41 22.96 -0.07
CA SER A 403 4.85 24.32 -0.04
C SER A 403 3.55 24.44 -0.87
N ALA A 404 3.34 23.62 -1.89
CA ALA A 404 2.11 23.58 -2.68
C ALA A 404 0.84 23.11 -1.92
N TYR A 405 0.97 22.54 -0.71
CA TYR A 405 -0.20 22.25 0.15
C TYR A 405 -0.66 23.48 0.94
N ASN A 406 0.12 24.56 0.95
CA ASN A 406 -0.24 25.88 1.45
C ASN A 406 0.30 26.96 0.50
N VAL A 407 -0.59 27.45 -0.38
CA VAL A 407 -0.47 28.62 -1.28
C VAL A 407 -0.16 28.28 -2.76
N ASP A 408 -0.96 28.92 -3.61
CA ASP A 408 -0.84 29.03 -5.07
C ASP A 408 0.60 29.26 -5.54
N SER A 409 1.16 28.33 -6.30
CA SER A 409 2.14 28.68 -7.32
C SER A 409 2.13 27.64 -8.43
N ARG A 410 1.55 28.04 -9.57
CA ARG A 410 1.75 27.39 -10.86
C ARG A 410 3.05 27.94 -11.43
N THR A 411 4.10 27.14 -11.53
CA THR A 411 5.24 27.50 -12.38
C THR A 411 5.58 26.39 -13.38
N SER A 412 5.88 26.86 -14.59
CA SER A 412 5.90 26.18 -15.88
C SER A 412 7.07 25.21 -16.13
N ASN A 413 7.81 24.79 -15.08
CA ASN A 413 8.97 23.86 -15.19
C ASN A 413 8.68 22.42 -14.71
N GLU A 414 7.46 22.12 -14.29
CA GLU A 414 7.11 20.80 -13.71
C GLU A 414 7.00 19.69 -14.76
N ALA A 415 6.40 20.01 -15.92
CA ALA A 415 6.17 19.02 -16.98
C ALA A 415 7.49 18.56 -17.64
N SER A 416 8.50 19.44 -17.72
CA SER A 416 9.81 19.09 -18.26
C SER A 416 10.61 18.21 -17.29
N LEU A 417 10.49 18.44 -15.98
CA LEU A 417 11.08 17.59 -14.96
C LEU A 417 10.44 16.19 -14.95
N GLU A 418 9.11 16.11 -14.90
CA GLU A 418 8.39 14.83 -14.95
C GLU A 418 8.73 14.05 -16.24
N ALA A 419 8.80 14.73 -17.40
CA ALA A 419 9.19 14.10 -18.65
C ALA A 419 10.63 13.56 -18.64
N ARG A 420 11.59 14.30 -18.06
CA ARG A 420 12.97 13.85 -17.91
C ARG A 420 13.08 12.57 -17.06
N TYR A 421 12.39 12.55 -15.91
CA TYR A 421 12.40 11.41 -15.00
C TYR A 421 11.71 10.20 -15.63
N LYS A 422 10.56 10.41 -16.28
CA LYS A 422 9.85 9.35 -16.99
C LYS A 422 10.69 8.74 -18.12
N ALA A 423 11.38 9.57 -18.91
CA ALA A 423 12.30 9.08 -19.96
C ALA A 423 13.46 8.25 -19.39
N ALA A 424 13.91 8.59 -18.18
CA ALA A 424 14.92 7.84 -17.44
C ALA A 424 14.38 6.58 -16.74
N GLY A 425 13.05 6.35 -16.75
CA GLY A 425 12.40 5.26 -16.03
C GLY A 425 12.40 5.46 -14.51
N LEU A 426 12.21 6.69 -14.06
CA LEU A 426 12.09 7.08 -12.66
C LEU A 426 10.84 7.94 -12.45
N ASN A 427 10.31 7.91 -11.23
CA ASN A 427 9.23 8.78 -10.77
C ASN A 427 9.78 9.93 -9.90
N THR A 428 9.23 11.13 -10.06
CA THR A 428 9.51 12.31 -9.23
C THR A 428 8.79 12.22 -7.89
N GLY A 429 9.33 12.86 -6.85
CA GLY A 429 8.75 12.88 -5.50
C GLY A 429 8.58 11.50 -4.88
N HIS A 430 9.46 10.57 -5.26
CA HIS A 430 9.33 9.18 -4.92
C HIS A 430 10.58 8.68 -4.19
N SER A 431 10.41 7.71 -3.30
CA SER A 431 11.52 7.15 -2.53
C SER A 431 11.81 5.72 -2.95
N TYR A 432 13.08 5.34 -2.84
CA TYR A 432 13.62 4.10 -3.38
C TYR A 432 14.55 3.46 -2.35
N SER A 433 14.59 2.13 -2.34
CA SER A 433 15.45 1.36 -1.45
C SER A 433 16.80 1.07 -2.12
N VAL A 434 17.91 1.30 -1.43
CA VAL A 434 19.24 0.85 -1.90
C VAL A 434 19.53 -0.54 -1.33
N LEU A 435 19.38 -1.55 -2.17
CA LEU A 435 19.50 -2.96 -1.82
C LEU A 435 20.95 -3.44 -1.72
N LYS A 436 21.82 -2.93 -2.60
CA LYS A 436 23.25 -3.29 -2.66
C LYS A 436 24.09 -2.10 -3.09
N VAL A 437 25.31 -2.07 -2.60
CA VAL A 437 26.34 -1.09 -2.97
C VAL A 437 27.57 -1.89 -3.38
N ARG A 438 28.14 -1.61 -4.56
CA ARG A 438 29.35 -2.29 -5.06
C ARG A 438 30.33 -1.30 -5.65
N GLN A 439 31.61 -1.56 -5.41
CA GLN A 439 32.71 -0.82 -6.01
C GLN A 439 33.61 -1.80 -6.77
N PHE A 440 34.02 -1.40 -7.97
CA PHE A 440 34.95 -2.13 -8.81
C PHE A 440 36.16 -1.24 -9.10
N LEU A 441 37.35 -1.84 -9.07
CA LEU A 441 38.61 -1.16 -9.42
C LEU A 441 38.84 -1.16 -10.93
N ILE A 442 38.46 -2.25 -11.60
CA ILE A 442 38.60 -2.43 -13.06
C ILE A 442 37.31 -3.05 -13.62
N PRO A 443 36.56 -2.33 -14.48
CA PRO A 443 36.64 -0.87 -14.67
C PRO A 443 36.39 -0.14 -13.33
N ARG A 444 36.89 1.10 -13.20
CA ARG A 444 36.69 1.91 -11.99
C ARG A 444 35.25 2.42 -11.95
N VAL A 445 34.36 1.68 -11.30
CA VAL A 445 32.91 2.01 -11.26
C VAL A 445 32.34 1.74 -9.87
N LYS A 446 31.43 2.64 -9.45
CA LYS A 446 30.68 2.61 -8.20
C LYS A 446 29.20 2.40 -8.56
N LEU A 447 28.58 1.29 -8.13
CA LEU A 447 27.20 0.92 -8.49
C LEU A 447 26.30 0.79 -7.26
N LEU A 448 25.06 1.25 -7.41
CA LEU A 448 23.96 1.06 -6.48
C LEU A 448 22.91 0.14 -7.12
N LYS A 449 22.46 -0.90 -6.40
CA LYS A 449 21.23 -1.63 -6.74
C LYS A 449 20.07 -0.95 -6.03
N ILE A 450 19.15 -0.39 -6.80
CA ILE A 450 18.02 0.41 -6.31
C ILE A 450 16.73 -0.35 -6.61
N ARG A 451 15.72 -0.22 -5.74
CA ARG A 451 14.37 -0.74 -5.95
C ARG A 451 13.33 0.37 -5.94
N ASN A 452 12.49 0.39 -6.96
CA ASN A 452 11.23 1.10 -6.96
C ASN A 452 10.21 0.32 -6.11
N PRO A 453 9.65 0.91 -5.05
CA PRO A 453 8.72 0.24 -4.15
C PRO A 453 7.36 -0.07 -4.76
N TRP A 454 7.02 0.48 -5.93
CA TRP A 454 5.76 0.15 -6.62
C TRP A 454 5.83 -1.13 -7.47
N GLY A 455 6.98 -1.82 -7.53
CA GLY A 455 7.18 -3.15 -8.14
C GLY A 455 7.02 -3.25 -9.66
N THR A 456 6.08 -2.51 -10.26
CA THR A 456 5.64 -2.60 -11.67
C THR A 456 5.86 -1.31 -12.46
N GLY A 457 6.67 -0.37 -11.95
CA GLY A 457 6.96 0.90 -12.60
C GLY A 457 8.00 0.78 -13.72
N ASP A 458 8.16 1.87 -14.50
CA ASP A 458 9.30 2.03 -15.39
C ASP A 458 10.60 1.89 -14.59
N GLU A 459 11.61 1.28 -15.22
CA GLU A 459 12.90 1.01 -14.60
C GLU A 459 14.00 1.80 -15.30
N TRP A 460 15.09 2.04 -14.58
CA TRP A 460 16.22 2.81 -15.09
C TRP A 460 16.68 2.37 -16.49
N THR A 461 16.59 3.30 -17.43
CA THR A 461 16.91 3.08 -18.85
C THR A 461 18.35 3.43 -19.21
N GLY A 462 19.06 4.13 -18.32
CA GLY A 462 20.43 4.59 -18.55
C GLY A 462 21.52 3.54 -18.34
N ALA A 463 22.75 4.00 -18.10
CA ALA A 463 23.91 3.14 -17.94
C ALA A 463 23.71 2.12 -16.80
N TRP A 464 24.07 0.86 -17.06
CA TRP A 464 23.85 -0.27 -16.14
C TRP A 464 22.38 -0.59 -15.82
N GLY A 465 21.42 0.04 -16.51
CA GLY A 465 20.05 -0.46 -16.61
C GLY A 465 20.01 -1.88 -17.18
N LYS A 466 18.85 -2.57 -17.07
CA LYS A 466 18.76 -4.01 -17.39
C LYS A 466 19.21 -4.36 -18.80
N ASN A 467 18.88 -3.51 -19.76
CA ASN A 467 19.16 -3.69 -21.18
C ASN A 467 20.45 -2.97 -21.63
N SER A 468 21.30 -2.51 -20.70
CA SER A 468 22.51 -1.76 -21.03
C SER A 468 23.62 -2.65 -21.60
N ASP A 469 24.20 -2.25 -22.73
CA ASP A 469 25.34 -2.94 -23.36
C ASP A 469 26.59 -2.99 -22.46
N LYS A 470 26.68 -2.12 -21.45
CA LYS A 470 27.76 -2.14 -20.45
C LYS A 470 27.88 -3.51 -19.77
N TRP A 471 26.76 -4.22 -19.59
CA TRP A 471 26.78 -5.57 -19.01
C TRP A 471 27.49 -6.59 -19.89
N GLN A 472 27.40 -6.44 -21.22
CA GLN A 472 28.09 -7.33 -22.17
C GLN A 472 29.58 -6.99 -22.23
N LYS A 473 29.93 -5.70 -22.18
CA LYS A 473 31.33 -5.22 -22.18
C LYS A 473 32.10 -5.55 -20.90
N HIS A 474 31.42 -5.68 -19.75
CA HIS A 474 32.06 -5.90 -18.45
C HIS A 474 31.50 -7.14 -17.73
N LEU A 475 31.88 -8.33 -18.20
CA LEU A 475 31.35 -9.62 -17.71
C LEU A 475 31.61 -9.87 -16.21
N LEU A 476 32.74 -9.43 -15.67
CA LEU A 476 33.04 -9.56 -14.22
C LEU A 476 32.06 -8.73 -13.38
N VAL A 477 31.77 -7.49 -13.80
CA VAL A 477 30.79 -6.63 -13.14
C VAL A 477 29.40 -7.25 -13.23
N ARG A 478 29.02 -7.78 -14.41
CA ARG A 478 27.75 -8.49 -14.61
C ARG A 478 27.61 -9.72 -13.70
N ARG A 479 28.65 -10.56 -13.59
CA ARG A 479 28.64 -11.75 -12.73
C ARG A 479 28.50 -11.40 -11.26
N SER A 480 29.11 -10.30 -10.85
CA SER A 480 29.08 -9.76 -9.49
C SER A 480 27.72 -9.14 -9.13
N CYS A 481 27.17 -8.33 -10.03
CA CYS A 481 25.92 -7.59 -9.81
C CYS A 481 24.65 -8.43 -10.07
N LYS A 482 24.71 -9.40 -10.99
CA LYS A 482 23.57 -10.25 -11.40
C LYS A 482 22.31 -9.40 -11.68
N PRO A 483 22.32 -8.54 -12.72
CA PRO A 483 21.15 -7.73 -13.08
C PRO A 483 19.94 -8.64 -13.36
N SER A 484 18.76 -8.20 -12.97
CA SER A 484 17.53 -8.96 -13.19
C SER A 484 17.20 -9.05 -14.68
N LYS A 485 16.59 -10.16 -15.09
CA LYS A 485 16.17 -10.40 -16.49
C LYS A 485 14.71 -10.02 -16.74
N VAL A 486 13.93 -9.85 -15.67
CA VAL A 486 12.50 -9.51 -15.71
C VAL A 486 12.33 -8.13 -15.11
N SER A 487 11.28 -7.40 -15.49
CA SER A 487 10.89 -6.18 -14.79
C SER A 487 10.39 -6.56 -13.39
N ASP A 488 11.11 -6.14 -12.36
CA ASP A 488 10.91 -6.50 -10.94
C ASP A 488 11.07 -5.28 -10.02
N GLY A 489 11.02 -4.07 -10.59
CA GLY A 489 11.27 -2.82 -9.92
C GLY A 489 12.71 -2.60 -9.48
N THR A 490 13.64 -3.56 -9.69
CA THR A 490 15.04 -3.43 -9.27
C THR A 490 15.98 -3.15 -10.44
N PHE A 491 16.87 -2.18 -10.28
CA PHE A 491 17.85 -1.82 -11.30
C PHE A 491 19.20 -1.45 -10.67
N TRP A 492 20.24 -1.45 -11.49
CA TRP A 492 21.55 -0.94 -11.09
C TRP A 492 21.78 0.41 -11.74
N MET A 493 22.46 1.29 -11.01
CA MET A 493 22.78 2.64 -11.45
C MET A 493 24.20 2.99 -11.02
N GLU A 494 24.90 3.73 -11.86
CA GLU A 494 26.23 4.27 -11.52
C GLU A 494 26.10 5.44 -10.53
N TRP A 495 27.04 5.56 -9.60
CA TRP A 495 27.06 6.64 -8.61
C TRP A 495 26.93 8.03 -9.25
N ARG A 496 27.60 8.24 -10.40
CA ARG A 496 27.57 9.49 -11.15
C ARG A 496 26.18 9.86 -11.66
N ASP A 497 25.37 8.86 -12.00
CA ASP A 497 23.97 9.07 -12.40
C ASP A 497 23.09 9.26 -11.16
N ALA A 498 23.35 8.49 -10.09
CA ALA A 498 22.58 8.57 -8.85
C ALA A 498 22.59 10.00 -8.26
N VAL A 499 23.74 10.67 -8.21
CA VAL A 499 23.84 12.03 -7.68
C VAL A 499 23.12 13.08 -8.55
N GLN A 500 22.80 12.77 -9.81
CA GLN A 500 22.08 13.68 -10.72
C GLN A 500 20.56 13.50 -10.66
N PHE A 501 20.08 12.29 -10.36
CA PHE A 501 18.65 11.94 -10.34
C PHE A 501 18.04 11.86 -8.93
N PHE A 502 18.87 11.84 -7.88
CA PHE A 502 18.38 11.76 -6.49
C PHE A 502 18.92 12.92 -5.67
N GLU A 503 18.13 13.41 -4.72
CA GLU A 503 18.52 14.51 -3.81
C GLU A 503 19.26 14.01 -2.56
N GLY A 504 19.43 12.70 -2.43
CA GLY A 504 19.92 12.04 -1.24
C GLY A 504 18.81 11.30 -0.51
N GLY A 505 18.88 11.26 0.82
CA GLY A 505 17.97 10.48 1.64
C GLY A 505 18.57 10.19 3.00
N GLY A 506 18.43 8.96 3.48
CA GLY A 506 18.96 8.58 4.78
C GLY A 506 19.12 7.07 4.98
N VAL A 507 19.70 6.73 6.13
CA VAL A 507 19.96 5.36 6.56
C VAL A 507 19.25 5.11 7.90
N CYS A 508 18.55 3.99 8.00
CA CYS A 508 18.02 3.47 9.25
C CYS A 508 18.97 2.38 9.78
N MET A 509 19.54 2.66 10.97
CA MET A 509 20.60 1.84 11.58
C MET A 509 20.02 0.64 12.33
N VAL A 510 19.29 -0.21 11.61
CA VAL A 510 18.67 -1.42 12.18
C VAL A 510 19.72 -2.37 12.73
N LYS A 511 19.68 -2.63 14.04
CA LYS A 511 20.62 -3.56 14.69
C LYS A 511 20.01 -4.22 15.92
N LYS A 512 19.88 -5.55 15.87
CA LYS A 512 19.23 -6.32 16.95
C LYS A 512 20.00 -6.35 18.28
N SER A 513 21.30 -6.04 18.28
CA SER A 513 22.18 -6.18 19.44
C SER A 513 22.42 -4.86 20.19
N TRP A 514 21.56 -3.86 20.03
CA TRP A 514 21.70 -2.58 20.71
C TRP A 514 20.96 -2.59 22.04
N PHE A 515 21.62 -2.10 23.10
CA PHE A 515 20.93 -1.66 24.30
C PHE A 515 20.25 -0.33 24.01
N GLN A 516 18.97 -0.23 24.32
CA GLN A 516 18.19 0.97 24.07
C GLN A 516 17.62 1.50 25.37
N TYR A 517 17.93 2.75 25.67
CA TYR A 517 17.36 3.49 26.79
C TYR A 517 16.43 4.57 26.21
N ARG A 518 15.23 4.69 26.76
CA ARG A 518 14.23 5.66 26.34
C ARG A 518 13.70 6.39 27.55
N PHE A 519 13.78 7.71 27.54
CA PHE A 519 13.37 8.56 28.65
C PHE A 519 12.20 9.43 28.20
N PRO A 520 11.04 9.37 28.87
CA PRO A 520 9.97 10.32 28.60
C PRO A 520 10.41 11.70 29.10
N GLY A 521 10.14 12.74 28.32
CA GLY A 521 10.45 14.11 28.69
C GLY A 521 9.55 15.08 27.94
N SER A 522 9.29 16.22 28.56
CA SER A 522 8.59 17.34 27.95
C SER A 522 9.36 18.62 28.23
N PHE A 523 9.37 19.53 27.25
CA PHE A 523 9.86 20.87 27.47
C PHE A 523 8.70 21.74 27.96
N VAL A 524 8.82 22.32 29.15
CA VAL A 524 7.81 23.19 29.76
C VAL A 524 8.40 24.59 29.93
N GLY A 525 7.69 25.62 29.46
CA GLY A 525 8.08 27.01 29.72
C GLY A 525 9.29 27.51 28.92
N ILE A 526 9.51 27.01 27.70
CA ILE A 526 10.51 27.62 26.80
C ILE A 526 10.05 29.04 26.46
N ILE A 527 10.59 30.04 27.17
CA ILE A 527 10.69 31.41 26.66
C ILE A 527 11.93 31.39 25.78
N PRO A 528 11.82 31.42 24.44
CA PRO A 528 13.01 31.51 23.61
C PRO A 528 13.77 32.79 24.01
N PRO A 529 15.03 32.70 24.48
CA PRO A 529 15.83 33.88 24.71
C PRO A 529 16.06 34.52 23.33
N TRP A 530 15.37 35.62 23.07
CA TRP A 530 15.55 36.56 21.95
C TRP A 530 16.33 36.07 20.72
N CYS A 531 15.62 35.85 19.61
CA CYS A 531 16.19 36.09 18.28
C CYS A 531 16.19 37.60 18.00
N SER A 532 17.21 38.33 18.43
CA SER A 532 17.50 39.68 17.92
C SER A 532 18.49 39.57 16.77
N GLY A 533 17.99 39.70 15.54
CA GLY A 533 18.81 39.57 14.34
C GLY A 533 18.17 40.05 13.06
N SER A 534 17.45 41.19 13.07
CA SER A 534 17.32 42.02 11.85
C SER A 534 16.85 43.43 12.18
N ASN A 535 17.69 44.40 11.80
CA ASN A 535 17.43 45.84 11.82
C ASN A 535 16.07 46.21 11.20
N SER A 536 15.21 46.85 11.99
CA SER A 536 14.27 47.82 11.43
C SER A 536 14.18 49.02 12.37
N ARG A 537 14.73 50.14 11.89
CA ARG A 537 14.57 51.47 12.48
C ARG A 537 13.08 51.81 12.61
N ARG A 538 12.70 52.23 13.82
CA ARG A 538 11.73 53.28 14.21
C ARG A 538 10.81 52.79 15.32
N GLY A 539 10.78 53.60 16.36
CA GLY A 539 10.28 53.22 17.67
C GLY A 539 8.78 53.16 17.80
N ARG A 540 8.35 52.43 18.82
CA ARG A 540 7.29 52.81 19.76
C ARG A 540 7.46 51.95 21.01
N ARG A 541 7.56 52.62 22.15
CA ARG A 541 7.62 52.02 23.49
C ARG A 541 6.33 51.26 23.75
N PHE A 542 6.43 50.02 24.20
CA PHE A 542 5.38 49.38 25.00
C PHE A 542 5.96 49.09 26.38
N SER A 543 5.42 49.80 27.37
CA SER A 543 5.69 49.66 28.80
C SER A 543 4.97 48.43 29.36
N SER A 544 5.72 47.52 29.98
CA SER A 544 5.16 46.44 30.80
C SER A 544 4.89 46.96 32.22
N PRO A 545 3.70 46.74 32.81
CA PRO A 545 3.39 47.22 34.14
C PRO A 545 3.43 46.09 35.16
N TYR A 546 4.60 45.60 35.60
CA TYR A 546 4.71 44.92 36.90
C TYR A 546 6.11 45.07 37.51
N PRO A 547 6.22 45.35 38.84
CA PRO A 547 7.48 45.69 39.48
C PRO A 547 8.30 44.45 39.80
N ARG A 548 9.62 44.54 39.59
CA ARG A 548 10.61 43.59 40.13
C ARG A 548 10.53 43.61 41.65
N LYS A 549 10.11 42.51 42.27
CA LYS A 549 10.38 42.23 43.69
C LYS A 549 11.61 41.34 43.78
N THR A 550 12.72 41.93 44.19
CA THR A 550 13.82 41.24 44.86
C THR A 550 13.35 40.80 46.24
N ALA A 551 13.46 39.51 46.55
CA ALA A 551 13.47 39.02 47.92
C ALA A 551 14.34 37.76 47.98
N ALA A 552 15.50 37.90 48.62
CA ALA A 552 16.30 36.80 49.12
C ALA A 552 15.57 36.16 50.32
N CYS A 553 15.73 34.84 50.50
CA CYS A 553 15.71 34.18 51.80
C CYS A 553 16.34 32.78 51.67
N GLY A 554 17.37 32.51 52.49
CA GLY A 554 17.71 31.16 52.97
C GLY A 554 16.54 30.57 53.76
N VAL A 555 16.56 29.33 54.29
CA VAL A 555 17.53 28.72 55.20
C VAL A 555 17.34 27.16 55.14
N PRO A 556 17.80 26.33 56.11
CA PRO A 556 18.88 25.35 55.98
C PRO A 556 18.43 23.88 55.97
N GLY A 557 19.40 22.97 55.87
CA GLY A 557 19.19 21.55 55.64
C GLY A 557 18.59 20.73 56.77
N THR A 558 18.26 19.49 56.41
CA THR A 558 18.17 18.33 57.30
C THR A 558 18.90 17.16 56.64
N ARG A 559 19.94 16.68 57.32
CA ARG A 559 20.56 15.39 57.06
C ARG A 559 19.54 14.28 57.37
N ARG A 560 19.29 13.37 56.44
CA ARG A 560 19.09 11.95 56.76
C ARG A 560 19.74 11.06 55.70
N SER A 561 20.68 10.27 56.20
CA SER A 561 21.29 9.10 55.56
C SER A 561 20.25 8.05 55.20
N CYS A 562 20.35 7.46 54.01
CA CYS A 562 19.95 6.08 53.76
C CYS A 562 21.01 5.41 52.88
N THR A 563 21.83 4.60 53.53
CA THR A 563 22.75 3.63 52.97
C THR A 563 22.01 2.32 52.64
N ARG A 564 22.41 1.69 51.53
CA ARG A 564 22.35 0.26 51.18
C ARG A 564 20.99 -0.40 50.90
N GLY A 565 21.00 -1.18 49.80
CA GLY A 565 19.99 -2.17 49.48
C GLY A 565 20.09 -2.72 48.06
N CYS A 566 21.27 -3.19 47.62
CA CYS A 566 21.35 -4.14 46.52
C CYS A 566 20.86 -5.50 47.02
N SER A 567 19.84 -6.05 46.38
CA SER A 567 19.51 -7.47 46.46
C SER A 567 19.00 -7.94 45.11
N SER A 568 19.73 -8.91 44.58
CA SER A 568 19.43 -9.76 43.44
C SER A 568 18.15 -10.59 43.64
N ALA A 569 17.33 -10.67 42.58
CA ALA A 569 16.56 -11.83 42.17
C ALA A 569 16.28 -11.70 40.66
#